data_AF-A0A139N522-F1
#
_entry.id   AF-A0A139N522-F1
#
_cell.length_a   1.000
_cell.length_b   1.000
_cell.length_c   1.000
_cell.angle_alpha   90.00
_cell.angle_beta   90.00
_cell.angle_gamma   90.00
#
_symmetry.space_group_name_H-M   'P 1'
#
loop_
_entity.id
_entity.type
_entity.pdbx_description
1 polymer ?
#
loop_
_entity_poly.entity_id
_entity_poly.type
_entity_poly.pdbx_seq_one_letter_code
_entity_poly.pdbx_strand_id
1 'polypeptide(L)'
;MRFSEIGLSYEGENHGKVDISGTNFARLYPEVAKNMKNIKLLYFRPEQYNEREWFDKLIHWFAPEGQDVIELYATDEQTGEKTQIHSYDEFVAWIAAHPEKEKTE
;
A
#
# COMPACT_ATOMS: atom_id res chain seq x y z
N MET A 1 11.12 -3.11 -13.59
CA MET A 1 10.63 -3.02 -12.19
C MET A 1 9.96 -4.33 -11.82
N ARG A 2 10.56 -5.11 -10.91
CA ARG A 2 9.90 -6.25 -10.27
C ARG A 2 9.23 -5.71 -9.01
N PHE A 3 7.91 -5.82 -8.93
CA PHE A 3 7.08 -5.43 -7.78
C PHE A 3 7.26 -6.39 -6.58
N SER A 4 8.48 -6.79 -6.24
CA SER A 4 8.71 -7.91 -5.32
C SER A 4 8.77 -7.56 -3.83
N GLU A 5 8.90 -6.30 -3.40
CA GLU A 5 9.28 -6.05 -2.00
C GLU A 5 8.54 -4.87 -1.32
N ILE A 6 7.22 -4.72 -1.53
CA ILE A 6 6.42 -4.00 -0.51
C ILE A 6 6.22 -4.95 0.67
N GLY A 7 7.20 -4.97 1.57
CA GLY A 7 7.16 -5.73 2.82
C GLY A 7 6.18 -5.09 3.81
N LEU A 8 4.92 -5.53 3.80
CA LEU A 8 4.05 -5.39 4.96
C LEU A 8 4.47 -6.43 6.01
N SER A 9 5.50 -6.14 6.79
CA SER A 9 5.94 -7.04 7.87
C SER A 9 5.00 -6.91 9.07
N TYR A 10 4.04 -7.84 9.20
CA TYR A 10 3.46 -8.23 10.48
C TYR A 10 4.00 -9.61 10.84
N GLU A 11 4.80 -9.69 11.90
CA GLU A 11 5.27 -10.96 12.46
C GLU A 11 4.08 -11.77 13.00
N GLY A 12 3.97 -13.04 12.58
CA GLY A 12 3.07 -14.03 13.17
C GLY A 12 2.21 -14.78 12.15
N GLU A 13 2.77 -15.86 11.59
CA GLU A 13 2.09 -17.06 11.06
C GLU A 13 0.74 -16.92 10.29
N ASN A 14 0.52 -15.84 9.53
CA ASN A 14 -0.54 -15.77 8.53
C ASN A 14 0.02 -15.24 7.22
N HIS A 15 0.36 -16.14 6.30
CA HIS A 15 0.76 -15.77 4.95
C HIS A 15 -0.36 -14.97 4.26
N GLY A 16 -0.21 -13.65 4.20
CA GLY A 16 -0.77 -12.77 3.17
C GLY A 16 -2.28 -12.56 3.20
N LYS A 17 -2.92 -12.54 4.38
CA LYS A 17 -4.32 -12.14 4.51
C LYS A 17 -4.39 -10.80 5.23
N VAL A 18 -4.83 -9.76 4.53
CA VAL A 18 -5.09 -8.44 5.12
C VAL A 18 -6.52 -8.42 5.63
N ASP A 19 -6.69 -8.26 6.93
CA ASP A 19 -8.00 -7.97 7.53
C ASP A 19 -8.43 -6.56 7.12
N ILE A 20 -9.59 -6.48 6.49
CA ILE A 20 -10.15 -5.20 6.04
C ILE A 20 -11.24 -4.68 6.98
N SER A 21 -11.56 -5.40 8.05
CA SER A 21 -12.50 -4.94 9.05
C SER A 21 -12.00 -3.64 9.70
N GLY A 22 -12.91 -2.69 9.90
CA GLY A 22 -12.56 -1.38 10.47
C GLY A 22 -11.77 -0.45 9.55
N THR A 23 -11.66 -0.76 8.25
CA THR A 23 -11.08 0.16 7.25
C THR A 23 -12.16 0.92 6.49
N ASN A 24 -11.78 2.00 5.80
CA ASN A 24 -12.68 2.71 4.88
C ASN A 24 -13.26 1.79 3.80
N PHE A 25 -12.52 0.78 3.34
CA PHE A 25 -13.03 -0.19 2.38
C PHE A 25 -14.27 -0.92 2.90
N ALA A 26 -14.23 -1.41 4.15
CA ALA A 26 -15.37 -2.11 4.75
C ALA A 26 -16.59 -1.20 4.93
N ARG A 27 -16.36 0.09 5.21
CA ARG A 27 -17.43 1.09 5.30
C ARG A 27 -18.04 1.43 3.94
N LEU A 28 -17.22 1.59 2.90
CA LEU A 28 -17.67 1.98 1.56
C LEU A 28 -18.31 0.81 0.79
N TYR A 29 -17.84 -0.41 1.03
CA TYR A 29 -18.29 -1.61 0.33
C TYR A 29 -18.70 -2.71 1.33
N PRO A 30 -19.72 -2.47 2.17
CA PRO A 30 -20.08 -3.38 3.26
C PRO A 30 -20.48 -4.78 2.76
N GLU A 31 -21.17 -4.87 1.62
CA GLU A 31 -21.55 -6.16 1.02
C GLU A 31 -20.34 -6.94 0.47
N VAL A 32 -19.30 -6.23 -0.01
CA VAL A 32 -18.06 -6.87 -0.45
C VAL A 32 -17.29 -7.36 0.78
N ALA A 33 -17.12 -6.51 1.79
CA ALA A 33 -16.39 -6.83 3.00
C ALA A 33 -17.02 -7.97 3.81
N LYS A 34 -18.36 -8.06 3.82
CA LYS A 34 -19.10 -9.17 4.44
C LYS A 34 -18.72 -10.53 3.86
N ASN A 35 -18.52 -10.58 2.54
CA ASN A 35 -18.16 -11.80 1.82
C ASN A 35 -16.65 -12.02 1.70
N MET A 36 -15.85 -10.99 2.00
CA MET A 36 -14.40 -10.96 1.84
C MET A 36 -13.73 -10.45 3.12
N LYS A 37 -13.88 -11.19 4.24
CA LYS A 37 -13.29 -10.80 5.55
C LYS A 37 -11.78 -10.56 5.49
N ASN A 38 -11.08 -11.25 4.58
CA ASN A 38 -9.65 -11.11 4.38
C ASN A 38 -9.36 -11.00 2.88
N ILE A 39 -8.51 -10.07 2.49
CA ILE A 39 -7.99 -9.97 1.13
C ILE A 39 -6.70 -10.77 1.04
N LYS A 40 -6.65 -11.74 0.13
CA LYS A 40 -5.42 -12.49 -0.19
C LYS A 40 -4.65 -11.88 -1.35
N LEU A 41 -5.37 -11.41 -2.37
CA LEU A 41 -4.80 -10.85 -3.60
C LEU A 41 -5.72 -9.73 -4.08
N LEU A 42 -5.11 -8.62 -4.50
CA LEU A 42 -5.80 -7.50 -5.13
C LEU A 42 -5.13 -7.27 -6.49
N TYR A 43 -5.92 -7.36 -7.55
CA TYR A 43 -5.43 -7.14 -8.92
C TYR A 43 -6.02 -5.85 -9.47
N PHE A 44 -5.14 -4.98 -9.95
CA PHE A 44 -5.54 -3.79 -10.70
C PHE A 44 -5.71 -4.15 -12.17
N ARG A 45 -6.71 -3.56 -12.83
CA ARG A 45 -6.85 -3.62 -14.29
C ARG A 45 -6.08 -2.42 -14.88
N PRO A 46 -4.92 -2.63 -15.51
CA PRO A 46 -4.03 -1.54 -15.94
C PRO A 46 -4.68 -0.60 -16.97
N GLU A 47 -5.66 -1.10 -17.73
CA GLU A 47 -6.37 -0.31 -18.75
C GLU A 47 -7.48 0.59 -18.16
N GLN A 48 -7.83 0.43 -16.87
CA GLN A 48 -8.94 1.15 -16.23
C GLN A 48 -8.51 2.26 -15.28
N TYR A 49 -7.28 2.20 -14.77
CA TYR A 49 -6.77 3.16 -13.79
C TYR A 49 -5.30 3.47 -14.08
N ASN A 50 -4.92 4.73 -13.95
CA ASN A 50 -3.52 5.12 -13.95
C ASN A 50 -2.87 4.91 -12.56
N GLU A 51 -1.55 5.09 -12.49
CA GLU A 51 -0.78 4.79 -11.28
C GLU A 51 -1.20 5.61 -10.06
N ARG A 52 -1.43 6.91 -10.25
CA ARG A 52 -1.89 7.80 -9.20
C ARG A 52 -3.25 7.36 -8.67
N GLU A 53 -4.18 7.08 -9.57
CA GLU A 53 -5.55 6.75 -9.18
C GLU A 53 -5.64 5.50 -8.30
N TRP A 54 -4.86 4.45 -8.58
CA TRP A 54 -4.88 3.27 -7.73
C TRP A 54 -4.11 3.48 -6.42
N PHE A 55 -3.03 4.26 -6.44
CA PHE A 55 -2.28 4.59 -5.22
C PHE A 55 -3.17 5.34 -4.23
N ASP A 56 -3.81 6.42 -4.68
CA ASP A 56 -4.68 7.25 -3.83
C ASP A 56 -5.88 6.43 -3.31
N LYS A 57 -6.47 5.56 -4.16
CA LYS A 57 -7.53 4.65 -3.72
C LYS A 57 -7.06 3.63 -2.69
N LEU A 58 -5.87 3.08 -2.84
CA LEU A 58 -5.33 2.09 -1.92
C LEU A 58 -5.10 2.69 -0.53
N ILE A 59 -4.35 3.79 -0.46
CA ILE A 59 -4.01 4.39 0.83
C ILE A 59 -5.27 4.88 1.56
N HIS A 60 -6.31 5.26 0.82
CA HIS A 60 -7.61 5.61 1.40
C HIS A 60 -8.38 4.37 1.88
N TRP A 61 -8.50 3.34 1.04
CA TRP A 61 -9.29 2.14 1.35
C TRP A 61 -8.79 1.38 2.57
N PHE A 62 -7.47 1.27 2.71
CA PHE A 62 -6.85 0.55 3.82
C PHE A 62 -6.62 1.44 5.05
N ALA A 63 -6.94 2.74 4.98
CA ALA A 63 -6.95 3.58 6.18
C ALA A 63 -8.01 3.09 7.17
N PRO A 64 -7.72 3.12 8.48
CA PRO A 64 -8.73 2.96 9.53
C PRO A 64 -9.95 3.85 9.30
N GLU A 65 -11.12 3.34 9.66
CA GLU A 65 -12.38 4.04 9.50
C GLU A 65 -12.32 5.43 10.16
N GLY A 66 -12.60 6.47 9.38
CA GLY A 66 -12.55 7.86 9.83
C GLY A 66 -11.20 8.56 9.60
N GLN A 67 -10.16 7.85 9.16
CA GLN A 67 -8.94 8.44 8.64
C GLN A 67 -9.01 8.62 7.12
N ASP A 68 -8.32 9.63 6.58
CA ASP A 68 -8.34 9.90 5.13
C ASP A 68 -7.35 8.99 4.38
N VAL A 69 -6.15 8.79 4.94
CA VAL A 69 -5.09 7.94 4.39
C VAL A 69 -4.47 7.08 5.48
N ILE A 70 -4.03 5.88 5.10
CA ILE A 70 -3.28 4.98 5.97
C ILE A 70 -1.90 5.58 6.27
N GLU A 71 -1.36 5.28 7.45
CA GLU A 71 0.05 5.55 7.74
C GLU A 71 0.95 4.64 6.90
N LEU A 72 1.53 5.20 5.84
CA LEU A 72 2.44 4.54 4.93
C LEU A 72 3.85 5.15 5.06
N TYR A 73 4.86 4.29 5.13
CA TYR A 73 6.26 4.72 5.24
C TYR A 73 7.10 4.12 4.13
N ALA A 74 7.86 4.96 3.44
CA ALA A 74 8.99 4.54 2.61
C ALA A 74 10.22 4.40 3.51
N THR A 75 11.00 3.33 3.31
CA THR A 75 12.24 3.08 4.07
C THR A 75 13.42 3.08 3.11
N ASP A 76 14.43 3.91 3.37
CA ASP A 76 15.71 3.85 2.68
C ASP A 76 16.46 2.60 3.15
N GLU A 77 16.76 1.67 2.24
CA GLU A 77 17.41 0.41 2.60
C GLU A 77 18.88 0.56 3.05
N GLN A 78 19.56 1.64 2.66
CA GLN A 78 20.96 1.91 3.01
C GLN A 78 21.07 2.56 4.39
N THR A 79 20.20 3.52 4.68
CA THR A 79 20.27 4.32 5.91
C THR A 79 19.30 3.83 6.99
N GLY A 80 18.24 3.12 6.60
CA GLY A 80 17.12 2.76 7.47
C GLY A 80 16.18 3.93 7.77
N GLU A 81 16.38 5.10 7.14
CA GLU A 81 15.53 6.27 7.34
C GLU A 81 14.12 5.99 6.84
N LYS A 82 13.12 6.38 7.64
CA LYS A 82 11.70 6.22 7.32
C LYS A 82 11.08 7.57 7.01
N THR A 83 10.51 7.71 5.82
CA THR A 83 9.74 8.88 5.41
C THR A 83 8.27 8.51 5.31
N GLN A 84 7.40 9.28 5.97
CA GLN A 84 5.95 9.08 5.86
C GLN A 84 5.45 9.61 4.51
N ILE A 85 4.56 8.86 3.85
CA ILE A 85 4.02 9.15 2.53
C ILE A 85 2.50 9.24 2.62
N HIS A 86 1.95 10.40 2.22
CA HIS A 86 0.51 10.67 2.28
C HIS A 86 -0.14 10.76 0.90
N SER A 87 0.65 10.80 -0.17
CA SER A 87 0.15 10.96 -1.53
C SER A 87 1.09 10.36 -2.56
N TYR A 88 0.58 10.13 -3.77
CA TYR A 88 1.41 9.68 -4.89
C TYR A 88 2.52 10.67 -5.25
N ASP A 89 2.28 11.99 -5.11
CA ASP A 89 3.31 13.00 -5.38
C ASP A 89 4.48 12.92 -4.40
N GLU A 90 4.18 12.72 -3.12
CA GLU A 90 5.21 12.49 -2.09
C GLU A 90 5.98 11.20 -2.37
N PHE A 91 5.29 10.15 -2.79
CA PHE A 91 5.92 8.89 -3.16
C PHE A 91 6.91 9.06 -4.33
N VAL A 92 6.47 9.70 -5.43
CA VAL A 92 7.31 9.92 -6.61
C VAL A 92 8.50 10.82 -6.27
N ALA A 93 8.30 11.88 -5.49
CA ALA A 93 9.37 12.75 -5.03
C ALA A 93 10.40 11.98 -4.17
N TRP A 94 9.93 11.08 -3.30
CA TRP A 94 10.80 10.23 -2.50
C TRP A 94 11.64 9.30 -3.36
N ILE A 95 11.04 8.60 -4.34
CA ILE A 95 11.76 7.70 -5.25
C ILE A 95 12.81 8.47 -6.07
N ALA A 96 12.50 9.69 -6.53
CA ALA A 96 13.44 10.52 -7.27
C ALA A 96 14.64 10.95 -6.41
N ALA A 97 14.44 11.17 -5.11
CA ALA A 97 15.49 11.52 -4.16
C ALA A 97 16.31 10.32 -3.67
N HIS A 98 15.74 9.11 -3.74
CA HIS A 98 16.35 7.86 -3.28
C HIS A 98 16.50 6.86 -4.45
N PRO A 99 17.34 7.17 -5.46
CA PRO A 99 17.54 6.26 -6.58
C PRO A 99 18.14 4.95 -6.07
N GLU A 100 17.53 3.82 -6.45
CA GLU A 100 18.11 2.51 -6.25
C GLU A 100 19.49 2.49 -6.92
N LYS A 101 20.54 2.22 -6.15
CA LYS A 101 21.84 1.90 -6.75
C LYS A 101 21.66 0.57 -7.46
N GLU A 102 21.96 0.52 -8.76
CA GLU A 102 22.01 -0.75 -9.50
C GLU A 102 22.82 -1.75 -8.67
N LYS A 103 22.19 -2.87 -8.28
CA LYS A 103 22.89 -4.01 -7.68
C LYS A 103 23.90 -4.48 -8.71
N THR A 104 25.13 -3.98 -8.62
CA THR A 104 26.25 -4.44 -9.43
C THR A 104 26.66 -5.78 -8.83
N GLU A 105 26.18 -6.86 -9.44
CA GLU A 105 26.65 -8.23 -9.16
C GLU A 105 28.11 -8.41 -9.59
#